data_AF-A0A9X1VPS7-F1
#
_entry.id   AF-A0A9X1VPS7-F1
#
_cell.length_a   1.000
_cell.length_b   1.000
_cell.length_c   1.000
_cell.angle_alpha   90.00
_cell.angle_beta   90.00
_cell.angle_gamma   90.00
#
_symmetry.space_group_name_H-M   'P 1'
#
loop_
_entity.id
_entity.type
_entity.pdbx_description
1 polymer ?
#
loop_
_entity_poly.entity_id
_entity_poly.type
_entity_poly.pdbx_seq_one_letter_code
_entity_poly.pdbx_strand_id
1 'polypeptide(L)'
;MKSKILILLLILFVSFSLNALIEPNVMKPLLEKLIFNSVSILVGLSIAVVGIFLSSINTVYLSIYRLTKSKKKKNSFSDNEISVIKSKLTELVDELKENSMFSLYTFLIVIVLFFIKEVDFPYLKWFIESDLFTKEFAFNLIILTGNFLIFWSIIDSMKVVFKISKAFELVKEK
;
A
#
# COMPACT_ATOMS: atom_id res chain seq x y z
N MET A 1 14.65 -5.95 8.51
CA MET A 1 15.39 -4.97 7.68
C MET A 1 16.04 -5.58 6.44
N LYS A 2 16.86 -6.64 6.52
CA LYS A 2 17.57 -7.22 5.35
C LYS A 2 16.65 -7.56 4.17
N SER A 3 15.48 -8.16 4.41
CA SER A 3 14.51 -8.47 3.36
C SER A 3 13.96 -7.23 2.64
N LYS A 4 13.64 -6.14 3.37
CA LYS A 4 13.06 -4.92 2.79
C LYS A 4 14.06 -4.19 1.88
N ILE A 5 15.35 -4.18 2.26
CA ILE A 5 16.42 -3.59 1.43
C ILE A 5 16.60 -4.40 0.14
N LEU A 6 16.55 -5.73 0.23
CA LEU A 6 16.69 -6.60 -0.93
C LEU A 6 15.52 -6.42 -1.91
N ILE A 7 14.31 -6.25 -1.40
CA ILE A 7 13.12 -5.92 -2.20
C ILE A 7 13.27 -4.55 -2.87
N LEU A 8 13.76 -3.54 -2.15
CA LEU A 8 14.00 -2.21 -2.73
C LEU A 8 15.03 -2.28 -3.88
N LEU A 9 16.13 -3.00 -3.67
CA LEU A 9 17.15 -3.20 -4.70
C LEU A 9 16.60 -3.96 -5.91
N LEU A 10 15.74 -4.97 -5.67
CA LEU A 10 15.06 -5.69 -6.74
C LEU A 10 14.13 -4.76 -7.54
N ILE A 11 13.34 -3.92 -6.86
CA ILE A 11 12.47 -2.95 -7.51
C ILE A 11 13.28 -2.00 -8.39
N LEU A 12 14.38 -1.45 -7.87
CA LEU A 12 15.26 -0.56 -8.64
C LEU A 12 15.86 -1.27 -9.86
N PHE A 13 16.32 -2.51 -9.68
CA PHE A 13 16.89 -3.31 -10.77
C PHE A 13 15.86 -3.62 -11.86
N VAL A 14 14.65 -4.01 -11.48
CA VAL A 14 13.55 -4.30 -12.42
C VAL A 14 13.11 -3.03 -13.14
N SER A 15 12.94 -1.91 -12.43
CA SER A 15 12.63 -0.61 -13.03
C SER A 15 13.68 -0.18 -14.05
N PHE A 16 14.97 -0.33 -13.70
CA PHE A 16 16.07 0.01 -14.59
C PHE A 16 16.09 -0.88 -15.83
N SER A 17 15.97 -2.19 -15.63
CA SER A 17 15.97 -3.17 -16.73
C SER A 17 14.80 -2.95 -17.68
N LEU A 18 13.59 -2.72 -17.15
CA LEU A 18 12.41 -2.43 -17.99
C LEU A 18 12.58 -1.13 -18.76
N ASN A 19 13.13 -0.09 -18.14
CA ASN A 19 13.34 1.19 -18.80
C ASN A 19 14.45 1.16 -19.86
N ALA A 20 15.45 0.31 -19.69
CA ALA A 20 16.55 0.13 -20.64
C ALA A 20 16.19 -0.79 -21.83
N LEU A 21 15.30 -1.76 -21.62
CA LEU A 21 14.98 -2.78 -22.62
C LEU A 21 13.74 -2.44 -23.46
N ILE A 22 12.81 -1.61 -22.97
CA ILE A 22 11.57 -1.28 -23.66
C ILE A 22 11.76 -0.02 -24.50
N GLU A 23 11.32 -0.09 -25.77
CA GLU A 23 11.35 1.06 -26.67
C GLU A 23 10.50 2.23 -26.14
N PRO A 24 10.95 3.50 -26.33
CA PRO A 24 10.25 4.69 -25.83
C PRO A 24 8.78 4.77 -26.25
N ASN A 25 8.47 4.36 -27.48
CA ASN A 25 7.11 4.38 -28.05
C ASN A 25 6.15 3.42 -27.33
N VAL A 26 6.67 2.34 -26.73
CA VAL A 26 5.88 1.36 -25.96
C VAL A 26 5.83 1.74 -24.48
N MET A 27 6.86 2.44 -23.99
CA MET A 27 6.95 2.83 -22.58
C MET A 27 5.83 3.77 -22.15
N LYS A 28 5.49 4.79 -22.96
CA LYS A 28 4.44 5.75 -22.62
C LYS A 28 3.07 5.09 -22.37
N PRO A 29 2.50 4.29 -23.29
CA PRO A 29 1.23 3.62 -23.05
C PRO A 29 1.30 2.56 -21.93
N LEU A 30 2.48 1.97 -21.69
CA LEU A 30 2.68 1.07 -20.55
C LEU A 30 2.57 1.80 -19.22
N LEU A 31 3.21 2.97 -19.09
CA LEU A 31 3.16 3.81 -17.89
C LEU A 31 1.74 4.29 -17.60
N GLU A 32 1.00 4.73 -18.62
CA GLU A 32 -0.40 5.12 -18.48
C GLU A 32 -1.25 3.96 -17.93
N LYS A 33 -1.11 2.76 -18.50
CA LYS A 33 -1.80 1.56 -18.02
C LYS A 33 -1.42 1.20 -16.58
N LEU A 34 -0.15 1.32 -16.22
CA LEU A 34 0.32 1.07 -14.85
C LEU A 34 -0.25 2.08 -13.84
N ILE A 35 -0.30 3.35 -14.22
CA ILE A 35 -0.90 4.41 -13.38
C ILE A 35 -2.41 4.16 -13.21
N PHE A 36 -3.14 3.87 -14.29
CA PHE A 36 -4.57 3.55 -14.22
C PHE A 36 -4.84 2.29 -13.41
N ASN A 37 -4.07 1.22 -13.59
CA ASN A 37 -4.18 0.02 -12.77
C ASN A 37 -3.89 0.31 -11.29
N SER A 38 -2.91 1.16 -10.99
CA SER A 38 -2.61 1.57 -9.61
C SER A 38 -3.80 2.30 -8.96
N VAL A 39 -4.55 3.11 -9.72
CA VAL A 39 -5.82 3.73 -9.25
C VAL A 39 -6.84 2.66 -8.90
N SER A 40 -7.11 1.72 -9.82
CA SER A 40 -8.09 0.67 -9.61
C SER A 40 -7.75 -0.17 -8.37
N ILE A 41 -6.47 -0.46 -8.15
CA ILE A 41 -6.03 -1.22 -6.99
C ILE A 41 -6.11 -0.40 -5.70
N LEU A 42 -5.78 0.89 -5.71
CA LEU A 42 -5.98 1.79 -4.56
C LEU A 42 -7.44 1.87 -4.14
N VAL A 43 -8.36 1.95 -5.11
CA VAL A 43 -9.81 1.91 -4.85
C VAL A 43 -10.21 0.56 -4.23
N GLY A 44 -9.74 -0.55 -4.81
CA GLY A 44 -9.97 -1.89 -4.25
C GLY A 44 -9.44 -2.06 -2.83
N LEU A 45 -8.25 -1.55 -2.54
CA LEU A 45 -7.66 -1.55 -1.20
C LEU A 45 -8.49 -0.71 -0.23
N SER A 46 -8.95 0.47 -0.65
CA SER A 46 -9.81 1.32 0.16
C SER A 46 -11.11 0.63 0.55
N ILE A 47 -11.74 -0.08 -0.41
CA ILE A 47 -12.94 -0.89 -0.15
C ILE A 47 -12.63 -2.02 0.85
N ALA A 48 -11.51 -2.72 0.68
CA ALA A 48 -11.10 -3.80 1.59
C ALA A 48 -10.85 -3.28 3.01
N VAL A 49 -10.14 -2.15 3.15
CA VAL A 49 -9.89 -1.47 4.44
C VAL A 49 -11.24 -1.11 5.10
N VAL A 50 -12.15 -0.47 4.36
CA VAL A 50 -13.48 -0.11 4.86
C VAL A 50 -14.27 -1.34 5.30
N GLY A 51 -14.24 -2.42 4.51
CA GLY A 51 -14.89 -3.69 4.86
C GLY A 51 -14.35 -4.31 6.16
N ILE A 52 -13.03 -4.28 6.35
CA ILE A 52 -12.39 -4.77 7.58
C ILE A 52 -12.72 -3.87 8.77
N PHE A 53 -12.73 -2.55 8.59
CA PHE A 53 -13.13 -1.61 9.63
C PHE A 53 -14.58 -1.83 10.06
N LEU A 54 -15.51 -1.98 9.10
CA LEU A 54 -16.91 -2.30 9.37
C LEU A 54 -17.06 -3.63 10.11
N SER A 55 -16.32 -4.66 9.69
CA SER A 55 -16.31 -5.97 10.36
C SER A 55 -15.72 -5.90 11.77
N SER A 56 -14.69 -5.08 11.97
CA SER A 56 -14.06 -4.83 13.27
C SER A 56 -15.03 -4.11 14.21
N ILE A 57 -15.72 -3.07 13.73
CA ILE A 57 -16.76 -2.36 14.50
C ILE A 57 -17.88 -3.31 14.88
N ASN A 58 -18.36 -4.13 13.95
CA ASN A 58 -19.41 -5.11 14.23
C ASN A 58 -18.97 -6.13 15.28
N THR A 59 -17.72 -6.59 15.22
CA THR A 59 -17.16 -7.54 16.19
C THR A 59 -16.99 -6.91 17.57
N VAL A 60 -16.52 -5.66 17.65
CA VAL A 60 -16.45 -4.89 18.91
C VAL A 60 -17.85 -4.68 19.48
N TYR A 61 -18.81 -4.28 18.64
CA TYR A 61 -20.20 -4.11 19.04
C TYR A 61 -20.82 -5.41 19.57
N LEU A 62 -20.61 -6.53 18.87
CA LEU A 62 -21.04 -7.85 19.32
C LEU A 62 -20.36 -8.28 20.63
N SER A 63 -19.09 -7.94 20.82
CA SER A 63 -18.34 -8.23 22.05
C SER A 63 -18.89 -7.42 23.22
N ILE A 64 -19.13 -6.12 23.03
CA ILE A 64 -19.77 -5.25 24.02
C ILE A 64 -21.18 -5.74 24.34
N TYR A 65 -21.99 -6.07 23.31
CA TYR A 65 -23.35 -6.60 23.47
C TYR A 65 -23.35 -7.92 24.25
N ARG A 66 -22.42 -8.83 23.95
CA ARG A 66 -22.23 -10.08 24.72
C ARG A 66 -21.87 -9.78 26.17
N LEU A 67 -20.96 -8.85 26.45
CA LEU A 67 -20.58 -8.48 27.82
C LEU A 67 -21.75 -7.85 28.60
N THR A 68 -22.53 -6.96 27.98
CA THR A 68 -23.70 -6.33 28.63
C THR A 68 -24.84 -7.31 28.85
N LYS A 69 -25.06 -8.25 27.93
CA LYS A 69 -26.11 -9.28 28.05
C LYS A 69 -25.68 -10.44 28.97
N SER A 70 -24.39 -10.72 29.10
CA SER A 70 -23.84 -11.85 29.85
C SER A 70 -23.50 -11.52 31.31
N LYS A 71 -24.40 -10.84 32.04
CA LYS A 71 -24.30 -10.65 33.51
C LYS A 71 -24.17 -11.96 34.34
N LYS A 72 -24.01 -13.15 33.73
CA LYS A 72 -24.05 -14.46 34.41
C LYS A 72 -23.11 -15.58 33.92
N LYS A 73 -22.06 -15.38 33.12
CA LYS A 73 -21.13 -16.50 32.80
C LYS A 73 -19.64 -16.17 32.91
N LYS A 74 -18.94 -17.07 33.61
CA LYS A 74 -17.51 -17.15 33.98
C LYS A 74 -16.46 -17.05 32.85
N ASN A 75 -16.85 -16.73 31.61
CA ASN A 75 -15.96 -16.67 30.44
C ASN A 75 -15.95 -15.27 29.79
N SER A 76 -16.11 -14.21 30.58
CA SER A 76 -15.79 -12.86 30.11
C SER A 76 -14.27 -12.73 30.04
N PHE A 77 -13.73 -12.34 28.87
CA PHE A 77 -12.34 -11.93 28.74
C PHE A 77 -12.00 -10.96 29.88
N SER A 78 -10.86 -11.18 30.53
CA SER A 78 -10.39 -10.23 31.55
C SER A 78 -10.07 -8.89 30.90
N ASP A 79 -10.17 -7.79 31.64
CA ASP A 79 -9.83 -6.46 31.13
C ASP A 79 -8.41 -6.39 30.56
N ASN A 80 -7.49 -7.22 31.09
CA ASN A 80 -6.13 -7.40 30.58
C ASN A 80 -6.07 -8.13 29.22
N GLU A 81 -6.92 -9.12 28.98
CA GLU A 81 -6.99 -9.78 27.67
C GLU A 81 -7.60 -8.86 26.61
N ILE A 82 -8.63 -8.09 27.00
CA ILE A 82 -9.26 -7.09 26.13
C ILE A 82 -8.27 -6.00 25.75
N SER A 83 -7.45 -5.52 26.70
CA SER A 83 -6.44 -4.49 26.42
C SER A 83 -5.35 -4.98 25.47
N VAL A 84 -4.89 -6.23 25.64
CA VAL A 84 -3.89 -6.86 24.74
C VAL A 84 -4.46 -7.05 23.33
N ILE A 85 -5.71 -7.51 23.20
CA ILE A 85 -6.37 -7.65 21.89
C ILE A 85 -6.52 -6.28 21.22
N LYS A 86 -6.96 -5.27 21.97
CA LYS A 86 -7.11 -3.91 21.46
C LYS A 86 -5.77 -3.33 20.99
N SER A 87 -4.71 -3.50 21.78
CA SER A 87 -3.36 -3.03 21.41
C SER A 87 -2.90 -3.66 20.09
N LYS A 88 -2.98 -4.99 19.96
CA LYS A 88 -2.58 -5.70 18.74
C LYS A 88 -3.43 -5.31 17.53
N LEU A 89 -4.73 -5.09 17.73
CA LEU A 89 -5.62 -4.65 16.66
C LEU A 89 -5.26 -3.22 16.21
N THR A 90 -5.00 -2.32 17.16
CA THR A 90 -4.57 -0.95 16.90
C THR A 90 -3.24 -0.93 16.13
N GLU A 91 -2.25 -1.73 16.52
CA GLU A 91 -0.99 -1.86 15.79
C GLU A 91 -1.18 -2.30 14.34
N LEU A 92 -2.05 -3.30 14.10
CA LEU A 92 -2.36 -3.75 12.74
C LEU A 92 -3.12 -2.70 11.94
N VAL A 93 -4.02 -1.96 12.57
CA VAL A 93 -4.75 -0.85 11.93
C VAL A 93 -3.81 0.30 11.58
N ASP A 94 -2.87 0.62 12.45
CA ASP A 94 -1.86 1.66 12.20
C ASP A 94 -0.91 1.25 11.06
N GLU A 95 -0.45 -0.01 11.01
CA GLU A 95 0.35 -0.54 9.90
C GLU A 95 -0.42 -0.43 8.55
N LEU A 96 -1.72 -0.75 8.56
CA LEU A 96 -2.58 -0.65 7.38
C LEU A 96 -2.78 0.81 6.93
N LYS A 97 -2.96 1.72 7.89
CA LYS A 97 -3.07 3.17 7.65
C LYS A 97 -1.78 3.70 7.04
N GLU A 98 -0.62 3.37 7.61
CA GLU A 98 0.68 3.80 7.10
C GLU A 98 0.94 3.33 5.67
N ASN A 99 0.67 2.05 5.38
CA ASN A 99 0.80 1.52 4.01
C ASN A 99 -0.17 2.20 3.03
N SER A 100 -1.41 2.47 3.46
CA SER A 100 -2.39 3.17 2.62
C SER A 100 -1.94 4.60 2.31
N MET A 101 -1.47 5.35 3.32
CA MET A 101 -0.97 6.72 3.15
C MET A 101 0.30 6.75 2.29
N PHE A 102 1.24 5.82 2.50
CA PHE A 102 2.43 5.69 1.67
C PHE A 102 2.07 5.45 0.20
N SER A 103 1.12 4.55 -0.06
CA SER A 103 0.65 4.26 -1.42
C SER A 103 0.03 5.50 -2.07
N LEU A 104 -0.79 6.23 -1.32
CA LEU A 104 -1.46 7.45 -1.80
C LEU A 104 -0.46 8.57 -2.09
N TYR A 105 0.50 8.83 -1.20
CA TYR A 105 1.54 9.83 -1.43
C TYR A 105 2.45 9.47 -2.59
N THR A 106 2.87 8.20 -2.69
CA THR A 106 3.67 7.71 -3.81
C THR A 106 2.91 7.86 -5.12
N PHE A 107 1.62 7.58 -5.13
CA PHE A 107 0.75 7.75 -6.29
C PHE A 107 0.63 9.21 -6.73
N LEU A 108 0.41 10.14 -5.79
CA LEU A 108 0.38 11.57 -6.10
C LEU A 108 1.71 12.05 -6.70
N ILE A 109 2.83 11.60 -6.15
CA ILE A 109 4.16 11.91 -6.67
C ILE A 109 4.31 11.35 -8.09
N VAL A 110 3.91 10.10 -8.34
CA VAL A 110 3.95 9.47 -9.67
C VAL A 110 3.12 10.24 -10.68
N ILE A 111 1.90 10.69 -10.33
CA ILE A 111 1.07 11.53 -11.19
C ILE A 111 1.78 12.85 -11.52
N VAL A 112 2.27 13.55 -10.50
CA VAL A 112 2.93 14.85 -10.68
C VAL A 112 4.17 14.69 -11.57
N LEU A 113 4.97 13.65 -11.36
CA LEU A 113 6.14 13.34 -12.19
C LEU A 113 5.74 13.00 -13.63
N PHE A 114 4.63 12.28 -13.82
CA PHE A 114 4.12 11.98 -15.16
C PHE A 114 3.72 13.26 -15.90
N PHE A 115 3.04 14.20 -15.24
CA PHE A 115 2.73 15.50 -15.85
C PHE A 115 3.98 16.36 -16.09
N ILE A 116 4.91 16.43 -15.13
CA ILE A 116 6.16 17.18 -15.29
C ILE A 116 7.00 16.61 -16.45
N LYS A 117 6.97 15.30 -16.67
CA LYS A 117 7.63 14.66 -17.79
C LYS A 117 7.08 15.19 -19.14
N GLU A 118 5.76 15.31 -19.25
CA GLU A 118 5.05 15.74 -20.47
C GLU A 118 5.07 17.26 -20.68
N VAL A 119 5.19 18.05 -19.61
CA VAL A 119 5.31 19.51 -19.70
C VAL A 119 6.77 19.88 -20.01
N ASP A 120 7.02 20.39 -21.21
CA ASP A 120 8.27 21.07 -21.51
C ASP A 120 8.32 22.42 -20.79
N PHE A 121 9.00 22.44 -19.65
CA PHE A 121 9.25 23.68 -18.92
C PHE A 121 10.30 24.52 -19.67
N PRO A 122 9.94 25.73 -20.17
CA PRO A 122 10.82 26.52 -21.04
C PRO A 122 12.09 27.06 -20.35
N TYR A 123 12.21 26.93 -19.02
CA TYR A 123 13.33 27.47 -18.23
C TYR A 123 14.12 26.40 -17.45
N LEU A 124 13.75 25.11 -17.57
CA LEU A 124 14.44 24.01 -16.90
C LEU A 124 15.31 23.25 -17.91
N LYS A 125 16.57 23.68 -18.04
CA LYS A 125 17.59 22.90 -18.76
C LYS A 125 18.03 21.74 -17.87
N TRP A 126 17.82 20.51 -18.35
CA TRP A 126 18.29 19.32 -17.65
C TRP A 126 19.82 19.23 -17.74
N PHE A 127 20.47 18.96 -16.60
CA PHE A 127 21.93 18.91 -16.49
C PHE A 127 22.56 17.60 -17.00
N ILE A 128 21.73 16.64 -17.45
CA ILE A 128 22.17 15.30 -17.85
C ILE A 128 21.97 15.17 -19.37
N GLU A 129 23.05 15.43 -20.12
CA GLU A 129 23.15 15.24 -21.57
C GLU A 129 24.02 14.00 -21.85
N SER A 130 23.53 12.81 -21.49
CA SER A 130 24.17 11.53 -21.81
C SER A 130 23.24 10.71 -22.70
N ASP A 131 23.79 10.08 -23.75
CA ASP A 131 23.02 9.25 -24.70
C ASP A 131 22.22 8.14 -24.01
N LEU A 132 22.71 7.63 -22.87
CA LEU A 132 22.04 6.57 -22.10
C LEU A 132 21.11 7.08 -20.98
N PHE A 133 21.26 8.34 -20.55
CA PHE A 133 20.54 8.88 -19.39
C PHE A 133 19.88 10.21 -19.79
N THR A 134 18.77 10.10 -20.52
CA THR A 134 17.97 11.25 -20.91
C THR A 134 17.02 11.68 -19.79
N LYS A 135 16.49 12.91 -19.88
CA LYS A 135 15.38 13.40 -19.04
C LYS A 135 14.24 12.38 -18.99
N GLU A 136 13.81 11.88 -20.16
CA GLU A 136 12.75 10.90 -20.26
C GLU A 136 13.09 9.59 -19.55
N PHE A 137 14.33 9.10 -19.73
CA PHE A 137 14.79 7.90 -19.04
C PHE A 137 14.72 8.09 -17.52
N ALA A 138 15.21 9.21 -16.98
CA ALA A 138 15.16 9.48 -15.54
C ALA A 138 13.73 9.53 -15.00
N PHE A 139 12.81 10.24 -15.66
CA PHE A 139 11.41 10.30 -15.25
C PHE A 139 10.74 8.93 -15.34
N ASN A 140 10.92 8.19 -16.43
CA ASN A 140 10.37 6.84 -16.58
C ASN A 140 10.85 5.90 -15.47
N LEU A 141 12.14 5.96 -15.12
CA LEU A 141 12.72 5.14 -14.06
C LEU A 141 12.08 5.42 -12.70
N ILE A 142 11.90 6.71 -12.35
CA ILE A 142 11.30 7.11 -11.08
C ILE A 142 9.81 6.75 -11.07
N ILE A 143 9.09 6.98 -12.17
CA ILE A 143 7.67 6.61 -12.32
C ILE A 143 7.49 5.09 -12.18
N LEU A 144 8.31 4.27 -12.85
CA LEU A 144 8.29 2.81 -12.73
C LEU A 144 8.55 2.37 -11.28
N THR A 145 9.59 2.93 -10.66
CA THR A 145 9.94 2.62 -9.27
C THR A 145 8.79 2.97 -8.33
N GLY A 146 8.17 4.14 -8.49
CA GLY A 146 7.00 4.55 -7.72
C GLY A 146 5.82 3.61 -7.88
N ASN A 147 5.53 3.17 -9.12
CA ASN A 147 4.47 2.18 -9.36
C ASN A 147 4.77 0.85 -8.65
N PHE A 148 5.99 0.32 -8.73
CA PHE A 148 6.35 -0.91 -8.03
C PHE A 148 6.33 -0.77 -6.50
N LEU A 149 6.67 0.40 -5.95
CA LEU A 149 6.52 0.68 -4.53
C LEU A 149 5.06 0.69 -4.09
N ILE A 150 4.16 1.22 -4.92
CA ILE A 150 2.71 1.14 -4.70
C ILE A 150 2.27 -0.33 -4.66
N PHE A 151 2.65 -1.14 -5.65
CA PHE A 151 2.37 -2.59 -5.65
C PHE A 151 2.91 -3.30 -4.41
N TRP A 152 4.13 -2.98 -3.99
CA TRP A 152 4.73 -3.56 -2.79
C TRP A 152 3.91 -3.21 -1.54
N SER A 153 3.53 -1.94 -1.38
CA SER A 153 2.72 -1.47 -0.27
C SER A 153 1.33 -2.11 -0.23
N ILE A 154 0.74 -2.41 -1.39
CA ILE A 154 -0.50 -3.18 -1.49
C ILE A 154 -0.31 -4.61 -0.98
N ILE A 155 0.78 -5.27 -1.37
CA ILE A 155 1.09 -6.64 -0.89
C ILE A 155 1.24 -6.64 0.63
N ASP A 156 1.95 -5.67 1.20
CA ASP A 156 2.09 -5.57 2.66
C ASP A 156 0.75 -5.26 3.34
N SER A 157 -0.07 -4.37 2.76
CA SER A 157 -1.44 -4.12 3.24
C SER A 157 -2.29 -5.39 3.26
N MET A 158 -2.28 -6.19 2.19
CA MET A 158 -3.02 -7.46 2.14
C MET A 158 -2.59 -8.43 3.24
N LYS A 159 -1.28 -8.52 3.54
CA LYS A 159 -0.81 -9.36 4.65
C LYS A 159 -1.41 -8.91 5.99
N VAL A 160 -1.48 -7.59 6.22
CA VAL A 160 -2.08 -7.01 7.43
C VAL A 160 -3.56 -7.34 7.50
N VAL A 161 -4.29 -7.18 6.39
CA VAL A 161 -5.69 -7.61 6.26
C VAL A 161 -5.89 -9.07 6.67
N PHE A 162 -5.07 -9.99 6.15
CA PHE A 162 -5.16 -11.41 6.50
C PHE A 162 -4.85 -11.68 7.98
N LYS A 163 -3.88 -10.97 8.58
CA LYS A 163 -3.59 -11.07 10.01
C LYS A 163 -4.78 -10.64 10.85
N ILE A 164 -5.42 -9.53 10.49
CA ILE A 164 -6.62 -9.02 11.17
C ILE A 164 -7.76 -10.05 11.06
N SER A 165 -8.03 -10.57 9.86
CA SER A 165 -9.08 -11.58 9.63
C SER A 165 -8.87 -12.84 10.49
N LYS A 166 -7.65 -13.38 10.51
CA LYS A 166 -7.31 -14.56 11.33
C LYS A 166 -7.42 -14.29 12.83
N ALA A 167 -7.04 -13.11 13.28
CA ALA A 167 -7.18 -12.72 14.68
C ALA A 167 -8.66 -12.71 15.11
N PHE A 168 -9.57 -12.30 14.24
CA PHE A 168 -11.01 -12.34 14.51
C PHE A 168 -11.64 -13.73 14.44
N GLU A 169 -11.18 -14.60 13.55
CA GLU A 169 -11.64 -16.00 13.48
C GLU A 169 -11.32 -16.76 14.78
N LEU A 170 -10.12 -16.58 15.32
CA LEU A 170 -9.67 -17.22 16.57
C LEU A 170 -10.48 -16.76 17.81
N VAL A 171 -11.07 -15.56 17.79
CA VAL A 171 -11.95 -15.07 18.86
C VAL A 171 -13.34 -15.71 18.79
N LYS A 172 -13.72 -16.27 17.63
CA LYS A 172 -15.05 -16.87 17.41
C LYS A 172 -15.14 -18.33 17.87
N GLU A 173 -14.01 -19.03 18.02
CA GLU A 173 -13.94 -20.47 18.35
C GLU A 173 -13.71 -20.81 19.84
N LYS A 174 -13.83 -19.84 20.77
CA LYS A 174 -13.84 -20.08 22.22
C LYS A 174 -15.20 -19.74 22.85
#